data_AF-A0A539CZ14-F1
#
_entry.id   AF-A0A539CZ14-F1
#
_cell.length_a   1.000
_cell.length_b   1.000
_cell.length_c   1.000
_cell.angle_alpha   90.00
_cell.angle_beta   90.00
_cell.angle_gamma   90.00
#
_symmetry.space_group_name_H-M   'P 1'
#
loop_
_entity.id
_entity.type
_entity.pdbx_description
1 polymer ?
#
loop_
_entity_poly.entity_id
_entity_poly.type
_entity_poly.pdbx_seq_one_letter_code
_entity_poly.pdbx_strand_id
1 'polypeptide(L)'
;MASGIIVDEQLLTSDPDISAIGDCALFASPRFGGSLRLESVQNATDQARCVAARLTGDARTYDGLPWFWSDQGDDKLQIAGLTTGYDRVVVRGDPAQRSFSAFCYKSGQLVGVESVNRASDHVFGRKILALGRSIEPEQAADLSFDLKAALT
;
A
#
# COMPACT_ATOMS: atom_id res chain seq x y z
N MET A 1 -15.86 1.00 -16.36
CA MET A 1 -15.35 2.34 -16.01
C MET A 1 -15.32 2.42 -14.49
N ALA A 2 -14.18 2.78 -13.89
CA ALA A 2 -14.14 2.97 -12.44
C ALA A 2 -14.93 4.23 -12.10
N SER A 3 -15.96 4.11 -11.26
CA SER A 3 -16.72 5.26 -10.75
C SER A 3 -15.86 6.06 -9.78
N GLY A 4 -15.84 7.39 -9.89
CA GLY A 4 -15.13 8.31 -8.98
C GLY A 4 -14.95 9.70 -9.59
N ILE A 5 -14.67 10.70 -8.75
CA ILE A 5 -14.30 12.05 -9.18
C ILE A 5 -12.84 12.02 -9.61
N ILE A 6 -12.56 12.29 -10.88
CA ILE A 6 -11.19 12.32 -11.41
C ILE A 6 -10.44 13.48 -10.78
N VAL A 7 -9.26 13.20 -10.26
CA VAL A 7 -8.33 14.21 -9.75
C VAL A 7 -6.92 14.01 -10.29
N ASP A 8 -6.18 15.11 -10.38
CA ASP A 8 -4.75 15.10 -10.72
C ASP A 8 -3.87 14.63 -9.54
N GLU A 9 -2.55 14.68 -9.71
CA GLU A 9 -1.59 14.29 -8.69
C GLU A 9 -1.56 15.22 -7.46
N GLN A 10 -2.19 16.39 -7.52
CA GLN A 10 -2.35 17.32 -6.40
C GLN A 10 -3.76 17.26 -5.79
N LEU A 11 -4.57 16.28 -6.23
CA LEU A 11 -5.94 16.03 -5.81
C LEU A 11 -6.91 17.18 -6.16
N LEU A 12 -6.62 17.88 -7.27
CA LEU A 12 -7.52 18.85 -7.89
C LEU A 12 -8.41 18.17 -8.91
N THR A 13 -9.66 18.62 -8.98
CA THR A 13 -10.56 18.25 -10.07
C THR A 13 -10.23 19.04 -11.34
N SER A 14 -11.05 18.91 -12.39
CA SER A 14 -10.92 19.78 -13.58
C SER A 14 -11.14 21.27 -13.29
N ASP A 15 -11.78 21.59 -12.17
CA ASP A 15 -11.88 22.95 -11.66
C ASP A 15 -10.74 23.20 -10.66
N PRO A 16 -9.88 24.23 -10.88
CA PRO A 16 -8.70 24.47 -10.06
C PRO A 16 -9.00 24.91 -8.61
N ASP A 17 -10.25 25.30 -8.32
CA ASP A 17 -10.68 25.71 -6.97
C ASP A 17 -11.35 24.56 -6.20
N ILE A 18 -11.55 23.39 -6.84
CA ILE A 18 -12.27 22.25 -6.27
C ILE A 18 -11.34 21.03 -6.15
N SER A 19 -11.27 20.44 -4.96
CA SER A 19 -10.58 19.17 -4.69
C SER A 19 -11.57 18.06 -4.33
N ALA A 20 -11.20 16.82 -4.62
CA ALA A 20 -11.87 15.62 -4.12
C ALA A 20 -10.86 14.68 -3.46
N ILE A 21 -11.23 14.13 -2.31
CA ILE A 21 -10.37 13.25 -1.50
C ILE A 21 -11.19 12.11 -0.86
N GLY A 22 -10.49 11.07 -0.42
CA GLY A 22 -11.06 9.86 0.16
C GLY A 22 -11.68 8.94 -0.89
N ASP A 23 -12.71 8.22 -0.45
CA ASP A 23 -13.33 7.11 -1.18
C ASP A 23 -13.90 7.48 -2.55
N CYS A 24 -14.26 8.76 -2.75
CA CYS A 24 -14.82 9.26 -3.99
C CYS A 24 -13.76 9.63 -5.04
N ALA A 25 -12.49 9.79 -4.65
CA ALA A 25 -11.43 10.29 -5.52
C ALA A 25 -10.81 9.18 -6.38
N LEU A 26 -10.83 9.38 -7.70
CA LEU A 26 -10.10 8.58 -8.68
C LEU A 26 -8.83 9.34 -9.09
N PHE A 27 -7.70 8.97 -8.50
CA PHE A 27 -6.41 9.67 -8.68
C PHE A 27 -5.46 8.87 -9.58
N ALA A 28 -4.58 9.55 -10.31
CA ALA A 28 -3.51 8.89 -11.05
C ALA A 28 -2.40 8.42 -10.10
N SER A 29 -1.97 7.17 -10.21
CA SER A 29 -0.83 6.64 -9.45
C SER A 29 0.28 6.17 -10.40
N PRO A 30 1.36 6.96 -10.53
CA PRO A 30 2.54 6.56 -11.29
C PRO A 30 3.12 5.21 -10.84
N ARG A 31 3.15 4.95 -9.53
CA ARG A 31 3.60 3.67 -8.95
C ARG A 31 2.85 2.45 -9.51
N PHE A 32 1.56 2.58 -9.77
CA PHE A 32 0.72 1.47 -10.25
C PHE A 32 0.37 1.57 -11.75
N GLY A 33 0.91 2.56 -12.46
CA GLY A 33 0.75 2.72 -13.91
C GLY A 33 -0.69 2.97 -14.37
N GLY A 34 -1.53 3.55 -13.51
CA GLY A 34 -2.96 3.74 -13.80
C GLY A 34 -3.69 4.59 -12.77
N SER A 35 -5.00 4.74 -12.94
CA SER A 35 -5.85 5.43 -11.98
C SER A 35 -6.35 4.48 -10.89
N LEU A 36 -6.37 4.96 -9.65
CA LEU A 36 -6.81 4.21 -8.48
C LEU A 36 -7.92 4.94 -7.75
N ARG A 37 -8.84 4.16 -7.18
CA ARG A 37 -9.81 4.60 -6.18
C ARG A 37 -9.71 3.66 -4.98
N LEU A 38 -9.52 4.23 -3.80
CA LEU A 38 -9.22 3.47 -2.59
C LEU A 38 -10.19 3.86 -1.49
N GLU A 39 -10.83 2.87 -0.90
CA GLU A 39 -11.76 3.02 0.23
C GLU A 39 -11.03 2.63 1.51
N SER A 40 -10.21 3.54 2.03
CA SER A 40 -9.44 3.29 3.25
C SER A 40 -9.18 4.54 4.07
N VAL A 41 -9.12 4.35 5.38
CA VAL A 41 -8.81 5.43 6.33
C VAL A 41 -7.43 6.04 6.03
N GLN A 42 -6.42 5.23 5.69
CA GLN A 42 -5.13 5.78 5.33
C GLN A 42 -5.21 6.61 4.05
N ASN A 43 -5.85 6.12 2.99
CA ASN A 43 -5.98 6.88 1.75
C ASN A 43 -6.64 8.23 2.01
N ALA A 44 -7.77 8.26 2.72
CA ALA A 44 -8.46 9.49 3.08
C ALA A 44 -7.57 10.45 3.90
N THR A 45 -6.84 9.90 4.88
CA THR A 45 -5.95 10.70 5.75
C THR A 45 -4.78 11.30 4.97
N ASP A 46 -4.13 10.52 4.11
CA ASP A 46 -2.96 10.98 3.37
C ASP A 46 -3.34 11.93 2.24
N GLN A 47 -4.48 11.72 1.58
CA GLN A 47 -5.04 12.68 0.64
C GLN A 47 -5.41 14.01 1.31
N ALA A 48 -6.03 13.97 2.50
CA ALA A 48 -6.32 15.17 3.27
C ALA A 48 -5.05 15.96 3.62
N ARG A 49 -3.97 15.27 4.01
CA ARG A 49 -2.66 15.91 4.25
C ARG A 49 -2.08 16.55 2.99
N CYS A 50 -2.20 15.89 1.84
CA CYS A 50 -1.71 16.41 0.57
C CYS A 50 -2.45 17.69 0.16
N VAL A 51 -3.79 17.70 0.24
CA VAL A 51 -4.58 18.90 -0.04
C VAL A 51 -4.29 20.01 0.96
N ALA A 52 -4.19 19.70 2.26
CA ALA A 52 -3.84 20.69 3.27
C ALA A 52 -2.48 21.35 2.97
N ALA A 53 -1.47 20.55 2.62
CA ALA A 53 -0.14 21.04 2.27
C ALA A 53 -0.19 22.01 1.07
N ARG A 54 -0.93 21.65 0.00
CA ARG A 54 -1.18 22.52 -1.16
C ARG A 54 -1.82 23.85 -0.75
N LEU A 55 -2.89 23.80 0.05
CA LEU A 55 -3.61 24.99 0.51
C LEU A 55 -2.74 25.91 1.39
N THR A 56 -1.73 25.34 2.07
CA THR A 56 -0.78 26.10 2.91
C THR A 56 0.53 26.48 2.19
N GLY A 57 0.61 26.27 0.87
CA GLY A 57 1.77 26.69 0.06
C GLY A 57 2.92 25.68 -0.04
N ASP A 58 2.70 24.43 0.36
CA ASP A 58 3.65 23.30 0.25
C ASP A 58 3.04 22.18 -0.60
N ALA A 59 2.79 22.48 -1.87
CA ALA A 59 2.16 21.54 -2.79
C ALA A 59 3.05 20.31 -3.05
N ARG A 60 2.46 19.13 -2.98
CA ARG A 60 3.14 17.83 -3.19
C ARG A 60 2.30 16.93 -4.09
N THR A 61 2.97 16.01 -4.77
CA THR A 61 2.31 14.93 -5.51
C THR A 61 1.86 13.84 -4.55
N TYR A 62 0.60 13.42 -4.65
CA TYR A 62 0.06 12.26 -3.96
C TYR A 62 0.32 10.98 -4.76
N ASP A 63 1.16 10.10 -4.22
CA ASP A 63 1.37 8.73 -4.73
C ASP A 63 1.64 7.75 -3.57
N GLY A 64 0.79 7.84 -2.54
CA GLY A 64 0.93 7.05 -1.31
C GLY A 64 0.81 5.54 -1.58
N LEU A 65 1.69 4.75 -0.96
CA LEU A 65 1.56 3.28 -0.97
C LEU A 65 0.30 2.88 -0.19
N PRO A 66 -0.69 2.22 -0.81
CA PRO A 66 -1.90 1.79 -0.12
C PRO A 66 -1.57 0.80 0.98
N TRP A 67 -2.18 0.98 2.14
CA TRP A 67 -2.23 -0.07 3.15
C TRP A 67 -3.56 -0.04 3.90
N PHE A 68 -3.94 -1.21 4.39
CA PHE A 68 -5.24 -1.50 4.99
C PHE A 68 -5.04 -2.35 6.23
N TRP A 69 -6.07 -2.41 7.07
CA TRP A 69 -6.14 -3.37 8.16
C TRP A 69 -7.56 -3.88 8.34
N SER A 70 -7.68 -5.04 8.96
CA SER A 70 -8.95 -5.61 9.39
C SER A 70 -8.72 -6.33 10.72
N ASP A 71 -9.70 -6.20 11.62
CA ASP A 71 -9.72 -6.92 12.88
C ASP A 71 -10.85 -7.94 12.81
N GLN A 72 -10.52 -9.23 12.94
CA GLN A 72 -11.48 -10.33 12.84
C GLN A 72 -11.29 -11.29 14.02
N GLY A 73 -12.15 -11.16 15.02
CA GLY A 73 -11.94 -11.84 16.30
C GLY A 73 -10.58 -11.46 16.88
N ASP A 74 -9.75 -12.47 17.17
CA ASP A 74 -8.40 -12.28 17.71
C ASP A 74 -7.35 -11.97 16.64
N ASP A 75 -7.69 -12.08 15.34
CA ASP A 75 -6.73 -11.85 14.26
C ASP A 75 -6.64 -10.38 13.88
N LYS A 76 -5.39 -9.89 13.84
CA LYS A 76 -5.00 -8.59 13.30
C LYS A 76 -4.44 -8.79 11.90
N LEU A 77 -5.20 -8.37 10.90
CA LEU A 77 -4.81 -8.43 9.50
C LEU A 77 -4.31 -7.07 9.05
N GLN A 78 -3.17 -7.04 8.38
CA GLN A 78 -2.57 -5.82 7.83
C GLN A 78 -2.04 -6.07 6.43
N ILE A 79 -2.43 -5.23 5.48
CA ILE A 79 -2.15 -5.40 4.05
C ILE A 79 -1.42 -4.15 3.57
N ALA A 80 -0.32 -4.32 2.83
CA ALA A 80 0.40 -3.22 2.18
C ALA A 80 0.58 -3.53 0.69
N GLY A 81 0.44 -2.52 -0.15
CA GLY A 81 0.45 -2.66 -1.60
C GLY A 81 -0.88 -3.13 -2.18
N LEU A 82 -0.87 -3.41 -3.48
CA LEU A 82 -2.03 -3.94 -4.21
C LEU A 82 -1.62 -5.28 -4.83
N THR A 83 -2.22 -6.36 -4.35
CA THR A 83 -1.82 -7.71 -4.74
C THR A 83 -2.50 -8.18 -6.03
N THR A 84 -3.47 -7.44 -6.57
CA THR A 84 -4.16 -7.78 -7.83
C THR A 84 -3.19 -8.09 -8.97
N GLY A 85 -3.31 -9.30 -9.53
CA GLY A 85 -2.46 -9.76 -10.65
C GLY A 85 -1.08 -10.26 -10.24
N TYR A 86 -0.88 -10.60 -8.95
CA TYR A 86 0.27 -11.40 -8.53
C TYR A 86 0.33 -12.74 -9.30
N ASP A 87 1.53 -13.28 -9.48
CA ASP A 87 1.79 -14.60 -10.09
C ASP A 87 2.49 -15.58 -9.14
N ARG A 88 3.04 -15.10 -8.01
CA ARG A 88 3.65 -15.94 -6.97
C ARG A 88 3.32 -15.40 -5.57
N VAL A 89 3.11 -16.32 -4.63
CA VAL A 89 2.94 -16.01 -3.20
C VAL A 89 3.94 -16.83 -2.39
N VAL A 90 4.62 -16.18 -1.44
CA VAL A 90 5.49 -16.83 -0.47
C VAL A 90 4.94 -16.61 0.93
N VAL A 91 4.76 -17.70 1.67
CA VAL A 91 4.32 -17.65 3.07
C VAL A 91 5.54 -17.63 3.98
N ARG A 92 5.56 -16.66 4.90
CA ARG A 92 6.53 -16.50 5.98
C ARG A 92 5.84 -16.72 7.32
N GLY A 93 6.26 -17.72 8.08
CA GLY A 93 5.60 -18.13 9.32
C GLY A 93 4.65 -19.31 9.10
N ASP A 94 3.71 -19.51 10.03
CA ASP A 94 2.84 -20.68 10.04
C ASP A 94 1.35 -20.29 10.07
N PRO A 95 0.60 -20.51 8.97
CA PRO A 95 -0.84 -20.30 8.93
C PRO A 95 -1.62 -21.13 9.97
N ALA A 96 -1.14 -22.32 10.34
CA ALA A 96 -1.79 -23.14 11.36
C ALA A 96 -1.73 -22.50 12.75
N GLN A 97 -0.73 -21.65 13.01
CA GLN A 97 -0.59 -20.86 14.23
C GLN A 97 -1.29 -19.49 14.14
N ARG A 98 -1.97 -19.19 13.03
CA ARG A 98 -2.59 -17.87 12.77
C ARG A 98 -1.58 -16.72 12.90
N SER A 99 -0.31 -16.98 12.62
CA SER A 99 0.77 -15.98 12.67
C SER A 99 1.69 -16.18 11.46
N PHE A 100 1.36 -15.47 10.38
CA PHE A 100 2.05 -15.59 9.09
C PHE A 100 1.92 -14.32 8.26
N SER A 101 2.77 -14.19 7.26
CA SER A 101 2.68 -13.15 6.22
C SER A 101 2.77 -13.79 4.85
N ALA A 102 1.92 -13.37 3.93
CA ALA A 102 1.97 -13.70 2.51
C ALA A 102 2.64 -12.55 1.75
N PHE A 103 3.78 -12.83 1.13
CA PHE A 103 4.50 -11.92 0.24
C PHE A 103 4.09 -12.23 -1.20
N CYS A 104 3.44 -11.27 -1.84
CA CYS A 104 2.86 -11.44 -3.18
C CYS A 104 3.77 -10.77 -4.22
N TYR A 105 4.05 -11.51 -5.29
CA TYR A 105 4.99 -11.14 -6.33
C TYR A 105 4.31 -11.10 -7.70
N LYS A 106 4.81 -10.23 -8.58
CA LYS A 106 4.48 -10.20 -10.00
C LYS A 106 5.75 -10.04 -10.80
N SER A 107 6.04 -10.99 -11.69
CA SER A 107 7.23 -10.98 -12.54
C SER A 107 8.52 -10.79 -11.73
N GLY A 108 8.61 -11.45 -10.57
CA GLY A 108 9.76 -11.39 -9.65
C GLY A 108 9.82 -10.15 -8.75
N GLN A 109 8.90 -9.18 -8.89
CA GLN A 109 8.86 -7.99 -8.04
C GLN A 109 7.82 -8.13 -6.93
N LEU A 110 8.16 -7.76 -5.70
CA LEU A 110 7.23 -7.71 -4.58
C LEU A 110 6.18 -6.62 -4.83
N VAL A 111 4.90 -6.99 -4.87
CA VAL A 111 3.78 -6.06 -5.12
C VAL A 111 2.90 -5.83 -3.90
N GLY A 112 2.95 -6.73 -2.92
CA GLY A 112 2.23 -6.55 -1.66
C GLY A 112 2.62 -7.54 -0.58
N VAL A 113 2.25 -7.22 0.65
CA VAL A 113 2.44 -8.07 1.83
C VAL A 113 1.14 -8.06 2.64
N GLU A 114 0.61 -9.25 2.91
CA GLU A 114 -0.59 -9.48 3.71
C GLU A 114 -0.17 -10.23 4.99
N SER A 115 -0.36 -9.63 6.16
CA SER A 115 0.13 -10.17 7.43
C SER A 115 -1.00 -10.43 8.40
N VAL A 116 -0.99 -11.60 9.03
CA VAL A 116 -1.89 -12.00 10.11
C VAL A 116 -1.06 -12.16 11.38
N ASN A 117 -1.34 -11.34 12.39
CA ASN A 117 -0.66 -11.36 13.70
C ASN A 117 0.89 -11.29 13.59
N ARG A 118 1.41 -10.60 12.57
CA ARG A 118 2.85 -10.40 12.31
C ARG A 118 3.17 -8.95 11.98
N ALA A 119 2.94 -8.07 12.96
CA ALA A 119 3.11 -6.62 12.81
C ALA A 119 4.52 -6.20 12.32
N SER A 120 5.56 -6.89 12.76
CA SER A 120 6.95 -6.62 12.33
C SER A 120 7.12 -6.81 10.82
N ASP A 121 6.65 -7.94 10.29
CA ASP A 121 6.74 -8.26 8.87
C ASP A 121 5.93 -7.25 8.04
N HIS A 122 4.73 -6.86 8.50
CA HIS A 122 3.96 -5.81 7.86
C HIS A 122 4.71 -4.47 7.81
N VAL A 123 5.28 -4.03 8.94
CA VAL A 123 5.99 -2.74 9.01
C VAL A 123 7.17 -2.70 8.06
N PHE A 124 7.99 -3.75 8.02
CA PHE A 124 9.16 -3.79 7.15
C PHE A 124 8.78 -4.04 5.69
N GLY A 125 7.83 -4.94 5.41
CA GLY A 125 7.29 -5.16 4.06
C GLY A 125 6.71 -3.89 3.46
N ARG A 126 5.92 -3.12 4.23
CA ARG A 126 5.40 -1.82 3.79
C ARG A 126 6.51 -0.82 3.47
N LYS A 127 7.58 -0.77 4.28
CA LYS A 127 8.71 0.14 4.01
C LYS A 127 9.49 -0.26 2.76
N ILE A 128 9.75 -1.55 2.55
CA ILE A 128 10.38 -2.08 1.34
C ILE A 128 9.57 -1.66 0.11
N LEU A 129 8.26 -1.90 0.13
CA LEU A 129 7.34 -1.50 -0.94
C LEU A 129 7.34 0.03 -1.16
N ALA A 130 7.30 0.82 -0.08
CA ALA A 130 7.26 2.27 -0.18
C ALA A 130 8.52 2.84 -0.85
N LEU A 131 9.68 2.23 -0.62
CA LEU A 131 10.96 2.54 -1.28
C LEU A 131 11.05 2.03 -2.73
N GLY A 132 10.05 1.31 -3.25
CA GLY A 132 10.09 0.70 -4.58
C GLY A 132 11.12 -0.43 -4.67
N ARG A 133 11.46 -1.06 -3.55
CA ARG A 133 12.41 -2.17 -3.46
C ARG A 133 11.67 -3.51 -3.47
N SER A 134 12.40 -4.57 -3.79
CA SER A 134 11.95 -5.96 -3.72
C SER A 134 12.97 -6.80 -2.97
N ILE A 135 12.52 -7.84 -2.28
CA ILE A 135 13.36 -8.91 -1.73
C ILE A 135 13.05 -10.19 -2.49
N GLU A 136 14.04 -11.07 -2.61
CA GLU A 136 13.84 -12.33 -3.31
C GLU A 136 12.82 -13.22 -2.57
N PRO A 137 12.00 -14.00 -3.29
CA PRO A 137 11.04 -14.92 -2.68
C PRO A 137 11.65 -15.84 -1.63
N GLU A 138 12.89 -16.29 -1.82
CA GLU A 138 13.61 -17.16 -0.90
C GLU A 138 13.99 -16.41 0.41
N GLN A 139 14.33 -15.11 0.32
CA GLN A 139 14.55 -14.26 1.49
C GLN A 139 13.26 -14.00 2.26
N ALA A 140 12.14 -13.83 1.55
CA ALA A 140 10.83 -13.67 2.19
C ALA A 140 10.44 -14.92 2.99
N ALA A 141 10.68 -16.12 2.46
CA ALA A 141 10.37 -17.39 3.11
C ALA A 141 11.23 -17.65 4.37
N ASP A 142 12.49 -17.20 4.37
CA ASP A 142 13.46 -17.50 5.41
C ASP A 142 13.23 -16.70 6.70
N LEU A 143 12.68 -17.35 7.72
CA LEU A 143 12.42 -16.74 9.04
C LEU A 143 13.67 -16.12 9.71
N SER A 144 14.88 -16.52 9.33
CA SER A 144 16.13 -15.96 9.84
C SER A 144 16.58 -14.69 9.11
N PHE A 145 16.03 -14.41 7.92
CA PHE A 145 16.33 -13.20 7.17
C PHE A 145 15.77 -11.96 7.88
N ASP A 146 16.63 -10.95 8.09
CA ASP A 146 16.24 -9.66 8.66
C ASP A 146 15.63 -8.74 7.59
N LEU A 147 14.30 -8.63 7.59
CA LEU A 147 13.56 -7.74 6.69
C LEU A 147 13.98 -6.26 6.83
N LYS A 148 14.51 -5.85 7.98
CA LYS A 148 15.00 -4.48 8.19
C LYS A 148 16.26 -4.21 7.37
N ALA A 149 17.12 -5.21 7.19
CA ALA A 149 18.35 -5.08 6.42
C ALA A 149 18.09 -4.78 4.93
N ALA A 150 16.91 -5.15 4.40
CA ALA A 150 16.50 -4.83 3.03
C ALA A 150 16.16 -3.34 2.81
N LEU A 151 16.12 -2.52 3.87
CA LEU A 151 15.83 -1.09 3.79
C LEU A 151 17.04 -0.23 3.42
N THR A 152 18.27 -0.74 3.59
CA THR A 152 19.52 -0.03 3.33
C THR A 152 20.07 -0.35 1.95
#